data_AF-A0A2G6C957-F1
#
_entry.id   AF-A0A2G6C957-F1
#
_cell.length_a   1.000
_cell.length_b   1.000
_cell.length_c   1.000
_cell.angle_alpha   90.00
_cell.angle_beta   90.00
_cell.angle_gamma   90.00
#
_symmetry.space_group_name_H-M   'P 1'
#
loop_
_entity.id
_entity.type
_entity.pdbx_description
1 polymer ?
#
loop_
_entity_poly.entity_id
_entity_poly.type
_entity_poly.pdbx_seq_one_letter_code
_entity_poly.pdbx_strand_id
1 'polypeptide(L)'
;MSKGNVSQVPQLILASASSRRRELLDQIGIRYRVEVADIDEQERAGETAEALVKRLAVEKAEAVWQRSDQQFPVMGADTLGRLDGRLLVKPVDYNDAKAMLLKMA
;
A
#
# COMPACT_ATOMS: atom_id res chain seq x y z
N MET A 1 -25.67 29.54 -1.04
CA MET A 1 -25.70 28.83 0.26
C MET A 1 -24.32 28.26 0.52
N SER A 2 -23.62 28.84 1.48
CA SER A 2 -22.23 28.54 1.84
C SER A 2 -22.14 27.16 2.50
N LYS A 3 -21.46 26.20 1.88
CA LYS A 3 -21.08 24.96 2.57
C LYS A 3 -19.93 25.30 3.51
N GLY A 4 -20.21 25.19 4.81
CA GLY A 4 -19.29 25.49 5.89
C GLY A 4 -17.94 24.80 5.72
N ASN A 5 -16.90 25.57 5.98
CA ASN A 5 -15.50 25.16 6.01
C ASN A 5 -15.28 24.14 7.14
N VAL A 6 -15.54 22.86 6.87
CA VAL A 6 -15.11 21.77 7.75
C VAL A 6 -13.60 21.68 7.59
N SER A 7 -12.87 21.86 8.69
CA SER A 7 -11.40 21.86 8.72
C SER A 7 -10.82 20.72 7.88
N GLN A 8 -10.04 21.08 6.86
CA GLN A 8 -9.34 20.22 5.88
C GLN A 8 -8.17 19.42 6.50
N VAL A 9 -8.19 19.20 7.80
CA VAL A 9 -7.07 18.59 8.53
C VAL A 9 -7.15 17.07 8.36
N PRO A 10 -6.06 16.42 7.89
CA PRO A 10 -6.02 14.97 7.75
C PRO A 10 -6.13 14.29 9.12
N GLN A 11 -6.67 13.08 9.15
CA GLN A 11 -6.70 12.23 10.35
C GLN A 11 -5.49 11.28 10.40
N LEU A 12 -4.92 10.97 9.23
CA LEU A 12 -3.74 10.12 9.08
C LEU A 12 -2.94 10.46 7.82
N ILE A 13 -1.73 9.90 7.73
CA ILE A 13 -0.91 9.89 6.52
C ILE A 13 -1.01 8.49 5.90
N LEU A 14 -1.45 8.40 4.64
CA LEU A 14 -1.47 7.15 3.89
C LEU A 14 -0.11 6.94 3.22
N ALA A 15 0.66 5.96 3.70
CA ALA A 15 1.96 5.57 3.17
C ALA A 15 1.85 4.68 1.91
N SER A 16 1.05 5.10 0.92
CA SER A 16 0.79 4.30 -0.28
C SER A 16 0.41 5.13 -1.51
N ALA A 17 0.95 4.76 -2.68
CA ALA A 17 0.59 5.32 -3.98
C ALA A 17 -0.71 4.72 -4.57
N SER A 18 -1.26 3.67 -3.96
CA SER A 18 -2.39 2.90 -4.51
C SER A 18 -3.68 3.73 -4.59
N SER A 19 -4.29 3.84 -5.78
CA SER A 19 -5.63 4.43 -5.94
C SER A 19 -6.71 3.65 -5.17
N ARG A 20 -6.64 2.32 -5.18
CA ARG A 20 -7.60 1.47 -4.46
C ARG A 20 -7.59 1.72 -2.94
N ARG A 21 -6.43 1.94 -2.33
CA ARG A 21 -6.35 2.25 -0.89
C ARG A 21 -6.96 3.62 -0.55
N ARG A 22 -6.80 4.60 -1.44
CA ARG A 22 -7.45 5.90 -1.33
C ARG A 22 -8.96 5.77 -1.39
N GLU A 23 -9.47 5.07 -2.40
CA GLU A 23 -10.90 4.77 -2.55
C GLU A 23 -11.49 4.07 -1.32
N LEU A 24 -10.77 3.11 -0.73
CA LEU A 24 -11.22 2.43 0.48
C LEU A 24 -11.32 3.37 1.69
N LEU A 25 -10.35 4.28 1.89
CA LEU A 25 -10.42 5.28 2.95
C LEU A 25 -11.54 6.31 2.70
N ASP A 26 -11.73 6.70 1.45
CA ASP A 26 -12.82 7.61 1.04
C ASP A 26 -14.19 6.99 1.35
N GLN A 27 -14.37 5.70 1.08
CA GLN A 27 -15.62 4.97 1.35
C GLN A 27 -16.01 4.97 2.83
N ILE A 28 -15.03 4.94 3.74
CA ILE A 28 -15.27 4.97 5.19
C ILE A 28 -15.14 6.38 5.78
N GLY A 29 -14.99 7.41 4.93
CA GLY A 29 -14.98 8.82 5.34
C GLY A 29 -13.74 9.24 6.13
N ILE A 30 -12.62 8.54 5.99
CA ILE A 30 -11.36 8.91 6.64
C ILE A 30 -10.64 9.94 5.77
N ARG A 31 -10.30 11.08 6.36
CA ARG A 31 -9.47 12.11 5.70
C ARG A 31 -8.00 11.77 5.86
N TYR A 32 -7.23 11.85 4.80
CA TYR A 32 -5.82 11.53 4.80
C TYR A 32 -5.01 12.47 3.90
N ARG A 33 -3.72 12.58 4.17
CA ARG A 33 -2.73 13.05 3.18
C ARG A 33 -1.93 11.87 2.67
N VAL A 34 -1.47 11.93 1.43
CA VAL A 34 -0.72 10.83 0.82
C VAL A 34 0.76 11.16 0.84
N GLU A 35 1.57 10.24 1.33
CA GLU A 35 3.03 10.32 1.27
C GLU A 35 3.59 8.96 0.90
N VAL A 36 4.41 8.85 -0.14
CA VAL A 36 4.90 7.54 -0.60
C VAL A 36 6.32 7.30 -0.09
N ALA A 37 6.57 6.13 0.49
CA ALA A 37 7.91 5.67 0.82
C ALA A 37 8.52 4.94 -0.37
N ASP A 38 9.81 5.18 -0.61
CA ASP A 38 10.64 4.35 -1.49
C ASP A 38 11.41 3.39 -0.59
N ILE A 39 11.02 2.11 -0.58
CA ILE A 39 11.61 1.06 0.25
C ILE A 39 12.01 -0.13 -0.61
N ASP A 40 12.92 -0.96 -0.10
CA ASP A 40 13.27 -2.22 -0.75
C ASP A 40 12.15 -3.27 -0.54
N GLU A 41 11.43 -3.55 -1.62
CA GLU A 41 10.33 -4.52 -1.61
C GLU A 41 10.78 -5.97 -1.85
N GLN A 42 12.08 -6.22 -2.01
CA GLN A 42 12.59 -7.57 -2.25
C GLN A 42 12.42 -8.50 -1.04
N GLU A 43 12.15 -9.76 -1.33
CA GLU A 43 12.10 -10.85 -0.35
C GLU A 43 13.46 -11.07 0.32
N ARG A 44 13.46 -11.17 1.65
CA ARG A 44 14.64 -11.60 2.39
C ARG A 44 14.79 -13.12 2.32
N ALA A 45 16.03 -13.61 2.49
CA ALA A 45 16.30 -15.04 2.47
C ALA A 45 15.47 -15.79 3.53
N GLY A 46 14.65 -16.75 3.09
CA GLY A 46 13.77 -17.54 3.95
C GLY A 46 12.52 -16.79 4.47
N GLU A 47 12.24 -15.59 3.97
CA GLU A 47 11.06 -14.82 4.36
C GLU A 47 9.79 -15.44 3.79
N THR A 48 8.79 -15.70 4.64
CA THR A 48 7.49 -16.17 4.16
C THR A 48 6.70 -15.02 3.54
N ALA A 49 5.70 -15.34 2.71
CA ALA A 49 4.81 -14.34 2.15
C ALA A 49 4.10 -13.51 3.24
N GLU A 50 3.67 -14.12 4.35
CA GLU A 50 3.05 -13.35 5.45
C GLU A 50 4.04 -12.43 6.15
N ALA A 51 5.29 -12.88 6.33
CA ALA A 51 6.35 -12.07 6.91
C ALA A 51 6.70 -10.89 5.98
N LEU A 52 6.83 -11.14 4.68
CA LEU A 52 7.08 -10.12 3.67
C LEU A 52 6.00 -9.04 3.68
N VAL A 53 4.71 -9.41 3.49
CA VAL A 53 3.63 -8.42 3.38
C VAL A 53 3.51 -7.57 4.65
N LYS A 54 3.70 -8.19 5.82
CA LYS A 54 3.67 -7.48 7.10
C LYS A 54 4.85 -6.53 7.22
N ARG A 55 6.06 -6.99 6.89
CA ARG A 55 7.27 -6.17 6.90
C ARG A 55 7.10 -4.96 5.98
N LEU A 56 6.72 -5.16 4.72
CA LEU A 56 6.57 -4.08 3.76
C LEU A 56 5.53 -3.05 4.20
N ALA A 57 4.40 -3.49 4.78
CA ALA A 57 3.41 -2.59 5.34
C ALA A 57 4.00 -1.73 6.48
N VAL A 58 4.78 -2.32 7.39
CA VAL A 58 5.43 -1.63 8.50
C VAL A 58 6.53 -0.68 8.00
N GLU A 59 7.44 -1.15 7.15
CA GLU A 59 8.56 -0.34 6.64
C GLU A 59 8.07 0.87 5.84
N LYS A 60 6.97 0.75 5.07
CA LYS A 60 6.33 1.89 4.40
C LYS A 60 5.85 2.94 5.41
N ALA A 61 5.21 2.50 6.50
CA ALA A 61 4.72 3.39 7.54
C ALA A 61 5.87 4.07 8.29
N GLU A 62 6.89 3.30 8.69
CA GLU A 62 8.05 3.78 9.42
C GLU A 62 8.87 4.79 8.59
N ALA A 63 9.11 4.49 7.31
CA ALA A 63 9.85 5.39 6.43
C ALA A 63 9.17 6.75 6.28
N VAL A 64 7.84 6.77 6.14
CA VAL A 64 7.07 8.03 6.12
C VAL A 64 7.07 8.71 7.48
N TRP A 65 6.90 7.96 8.58
CA TRP A 65 6.92 8.50 9.93
C TRP A 65 8.21 9.26 10.24
N GLN A 66 9.37 8.67 9.91
CA GLN A 66 10.68 9.25 10.20
C GLN A 66 10.95 10.61 9.52
N ARG A 67 10.33 10.86 8.36
CA ARG A 67 10.47 12.14 7.64
C ARG A 67 9.29 13.11 7.86
N SER A 68 8.24 12.65 8.53
CA SER A 68 7.04 13.45 8.76
C SER A 68 7.22 14.45 9.89
N ASP A 69 6.27 15.36 10.01
CA ASP A 69 6.09 16.27 11.15
C ASP A 69 5.59 15.57 12.43
N GLN A 70 5.35 14.24 12.37
CA GLN A 70 4.84 13.40 13.46
C GLN A 70 3.53 13.90 14.09
N GLN A 71 2.75 14.69 13.33
CA GLN A 71 1.47 15.24 13.79
C GLN A 71 0.31 14.24 13.69
N PHE A 72 0.42 13.31 12.74
CA PHE A 72 -0.64 12.35 12.41
C PHE A 72 -0.09 10.93 12.38
N PRO A 73 -0.91 9.92 12.76
CA PRO A 73 -0.52 8.53 12.59
C PRO A 73 -0.30 8.20 11.10
N VAL A 74 0.63 7.28 10.84
CA VAL A 74 0.95 6.82 9.48
C VAL A 74 0.39 5.42 9.26
N MET A 75 -0.36 5.25 8.18
CA MET A 75 -0.90 3.96 7.75
C MET A 75 -0.11 3.44 6.56
N GLY A 76 0.70 2.41 6.78
CA GLY A 76 1.27 1.58 5.72
C GLY A 76 0.41 0.36 5.44
N ALA A 77 0.43 -0.09 4.18
CA ALA A 77 -0.28 -1.28 3.76
C ALA A 77 0.39 -1.87 2.52
N ASP A 78 0.41 -3.20 2.46
CA ASP A 78 0.98 -3.95 1.34
C ASP A 78 0.05 -5.09 0.90
N THR A 79 0.28 -5.66 -0.28
CA THR A 79 -0.55 -6.74 -0.84
C THR A 79 0.29 -7.61 -1.74
N LEU A 80 0.32 -8.90 -1.43
CA LEU A 80 0.97 -9.91 -2.26
C LEU A 80 -0.09 -10.79 -2.94
N GLY A 81 0.13 -11.12 -4.20
CA GLY A 81 -0.61 -12.16 -4.88
C GLY A 81 0.10 -13.49 -4.72
N ARG A 82 -0.64 -14.60 -4.56
CA ARG A 82 -0.07 -15.95 -4.53
C ARG A 82 -0.88 -16.88 -5.41
N LEU A 83 -0.22 -17.66 -6.24
CA LEU A 83 -0.81 -18.70 -7.09
C LEU A 83 0.05 -19.95 -6.98
N ASP A 84 -0.56 -21.07 -6.61
CA ASP A 84 0.13 -22.37 -6.41
C ASP A 84 1.40 -22.28 -5.55
N GLY A 85 1.31 -21.52 -4.45
CA GLY A 85 2.42 -21.31 -3.51
C GLY A 85 3.51 -20.34 -3.99
N ARG A 86 3.42 -19.81 -5.21
CA ARG A 86 4.36 -18.83 -5.78
C ARG A 86 3.82 -17.42 -5.66
N LEU A 87 4.69 -16.48 -5.34
CA LEU A 87 4.33 -15.06 -5.33
C LEU A 87 4.14 -14.56 -6.76
N LEU A 88 3.03 -13.84 -6.96
CA LEU A 88 2.71 -13.18 -8.21
C LEU A 88 3.39 -11.82 -8.20
N VAL A 89 4.45 -11.71 -8.98
CA VAL A 89 5.08 -10.42 -9.30
C VAL A 89 4.31 -9.76 -10.44
N LYS A 90 4.54 -8.45 -10.66
CA LYS A 90 4.00 -7.78 -11.84
C LYS A 90 4.52 -8.48 -13.10
N PRO A 91 3.65 -8.79 -14.07
CA PRO A 91 4.10 -9.41 -15.30
C PRO A 91 5.05 -8.48 -16.03
N VAL A 92 6.11 -9.05 -16.60
CA VAL A 92 7.12 -8.28 -17.34
C VAL A 92 6.61 -7.79 -18.69
N ASP A 93 5.69 -8.54 -19.31
CA ASP A 93 5.09 -8.22 -20.60
C ASP A 93 3.67 -8.81 -20.75
N TYR A 94 3.07 -8.59 -21.91
CA TYR A 94 1.73 -9.09 -22.24
C TYR A 94 1.65 -10.63 -22.24
N ASN A 95 2.69 -11.33 -22.71
CA ASN A 95 2.69 -12.79 -22.79
C ASN A 95 2.77 -13.40 -21.39
N ASP A 96 3.59 -12.82 -20.52
CA ASP A 96 3.69 -13.19 -19.11
C ASP A 96 2.36 -12.92 -18.39
N ALA A 97 1.75 -11.75 -18.61
CA ALA A 97 0.42 -11.44 -18.07
C ALA A 97 -0.64 -12.45 -18.53
N LYS A 98 -0.66 -12.79 -19.83
CA LYS A 98 -1.58 -13.80 -20.38
C LYS A 98 -1.34 -15.18 -19.77
N ALA A 99 -0.08 -15.59 -19.62
CA ALA A 99 0.28 -16.86 -19.01
C ALA A 99 -0.11 -16.92 -17.52
N MET A 100 0.06 -15.82 -16.78
CA MET A 100 -0.41 -15.70 -15.39
C MET A 100 -1.93 -15.85 -15.31
N LEU A 101 -2.69 -15.13 -16.15
CA LEU A 101 -4.16 -15.21 -16.16
C LEU A 101 -4.67 -16.61 -16.52
N LEU A 102 -4.04 -17.29 -17.48
CA LEU A 102 -4.41 -18.65 -17.87
C LEU A 102 -4.15 -19.68 -16.76
N LYS A 103 -3.24 -19.40 -15.81
CA LYS A 103 -3.02 -20.25 -14.63
C LYS A 103 -4.02 -19.99 -13.50
N MET A 104 -4.77 -18.89 -13.55
CA MET A 104 -5.80 -18.54 -12.56
C MET A 104 -7.19 -19.07 -12.92
N ALA A 105 -7.36 -19.59 -14.15
CA ALA A 105 -8.60 -20.14 -14.67
C ALA A 105 -8.75 -21.62 -14.28
#